data_AF-A0A970Y7C7-F1
#
_entry.id   AF-A0A970Y7C7-F1
#
_cell.length_a   1.000
_cell.length_b   1.000
_cell.length_c   1.000
_cell.angle_alpha   90.00
_cell.angle_beta   90.00
_cell.angle_gamma   90.00
#
_symmetry.space_group_name_H-M   'P 1'
#
loop_
_entity.id
_entity.type
_entity.pdbx_description
1 polymer ?
#
loop_
_entity_poly.entity_id
_entity_poly.type
_entity_poly.pdbx_seq_one_letter_code
_entity_poly.pdbx_strand_id
1 'polypeptide(L)' 'MELTLTSEQAKILDEVLQSNLHQLLLEIAHTDSRSGHTELMRRHEVICGMREQLIRAQATEEVSL' A
#
# COMPACT_ATOMS: atom_id res chain seq x y z
N MET A 1 -6.25 -20.82 -0.75
CA MET A 1 -7.10 -20.17 0.26
C MET A 1 -7.17 -18.70 -0.14
N GLU A 2 -8.33 -18.24 -0.60
CA GLU A 2 -8.56 -16.81 -0.81
C GLU A 2 -8.81 -16.16 0.55
N LEU A 3 -8.03 -15.15 0.89
CA LEU A 3 -8.23 -14.35 2.09
C LEU A 3 -9.29 -13.29 1.77
N THR A 4 -10.54 -13.54 2.15
CA THR A 4 -11.59 -12.51 2.10
C THR A 4 -11.43 -11.61 3.32
N LEU A 5 -11.16 -10.33 3.09
CA LEU A 5 -11.08 -9.32 4.15
C LEU A 5 -12.48 -8.80 4.46
N THR A 6 -12.78 -8.53 5.73
CA THR A 6 -13.98 -7.74 6.07
C THR A 6 -13.77 -6.26 5.72
N SER A 7 -14.85 -5.49 5.57
CA SER A 7 -14.75 -4.05 5.29
C SER A 7 -13.96 -3.28 6.35
N GLU A 8 -14.05 -3.68 7.62
CA GLU A 8 -13.26 -3.10 8.71
C GLU A 8 -11.77 -3.44 8.58
N GLN A 9 -11.44 -4.70 8.27
CA GLN A 9 -10.06 -5.12 8.02
C GLN A 9 -9.46 -4.40 6.79
N ALA A 10 -10.26 -4.22 5.74
CA ALA A 10 -9.86 -3.52 4.53
C ALA A 10 -9.57 -2.04 4.81
N LYS A 11 -10.38 -1.39 5.66
CA LYS A 11 -10.15 -0.01 6.10
C LYS A 11 -8.87 0.13 6.92
N ILE A 12 -8.69 -0.73 7.94
CA ILE A 12 -7.47 -0.74 8.77
C ILE A 12 -6.23 -0.98 7.90
N LEU A 13 -6.33 -1.91 6.94
CA LEU A 13 -5.24 -2.19 6.02
C LEU A 13 -4.90 -0.97 5.15
N ASP A 14 -5.89 -0.26 4.61
CA ASP A 14 -5.63 0.98 3.84
C ASP A 14 -4.95 2.04 4.71
N GLU A 15 -5.39 2.25 5.96
CA GLU A 15 -4.75 3.19 6.90
C GLU A 15 -3.28 2.81 7.18
N VAL A 16 -3.00 1.51 7.38
CA VAL A 16 -1.63 1.00 7.57
C VAL A 16 -0.78 1.20 6.32
N LEU A 17 -1.30 0.90 5.13
CA LEU A 17 -0.57 1.10 3.87
C LEU A 17 -0.29 2.59 3.63
N GLN A 18 -1.25 3.48 3.91
CA GLN A 18 -1.06 4.93 3.81
C GLN A 18 0.03 5.45 4.77
N SER A 19 0.02 4.99 6.03
CA SER A 19 1.04 5.36 7.01
C SER A 19 2.45 4.93 6.56
N ASN A 20 2.58 3.70 6.06
CA ASN A 20 3.84 3.19 5.54
C ASN A 20 4.32 3.97 4.30
N LEU A 21 3.42 4.34 3.38
CA LEU A 21 3.77 5.18 2.23
C LEU A 21 4.31 6.53 2.68
N HIS A 22 3.66 7.16 3.67
CA HIS A 22 4.13 8.42 4.22
C HIS A 22 5.53 8.30 4.83
N GLN A 23 5.78 7.24 5.61
CA GLN A 23 7.10 6.97 6.18
C GLN A 23 8.15 6.73 5.09
N LEU A 24 7.84 5.95 4.06
CA LEU A 24 8.76 5.71 2.94
C LEU A 24 9.12 7.00 2.18
N LEU A 25 8.16 7.90 1.97
CA LEU A 25 8.44 9.19 1.33
C LEU A 25 9.41 10.02 2.16
N LEU A 26 9.28 10.00 3.49
CA LEU A 26 10.25 10.63 4.38
C LEU A 26 11.61 9.93 4.30
N GLU A 27 11.67 8.59 4.36
CA GLU A 27 12.92 7.85 4.23
C GLU A 27 13.65 8.15 2.91
N ILE A 28 12.91 8.19 1.79
CA ILE A 28 13.45 8.53 0.46
C ILE A 28 14.05 9.93 0.46
N ALA A 29 13.32 10.90 1.01
CA ALA A 29 13.76 12.29 1.08
C ALA A 29 15.05 12.48 1.89
N HIS A 30 15.31 11.61 2.87
CA HIS A 30 16.50 11.65 3.73
C HIS A 30 17.59 10.65 3.33
N THR A 31 17.46 9.95 2.20
CA THR A 31 18.44 8.94 1.79
C THR A 31 19.44 9.50 0.79
N ASP A 32 20.68 9.65 1.22
CA ASP A 32 21.77 10.16 0.38
C ASP A 32 22.44 9.09 -0.50
N SER A 33 22.16 7.80 -0.26
CA SER A 33 22.76 6.70 -1.01
C SER A 33 21.89 6.26 -2.20
N ARG A 34 22.49 6.12 -3.38
CA ARG A 34 21.79 5.66 -4.59
C ARG A 34 21.19 4.26 -4.45
N SER A 35 21.88 3.35 -3.76
CA SER A 35 21.41 2.00 -3.49
C SER A 35 20.23 1.99 -2.51
N GLY A 36 20.31 2.76 -1.41
CA GLY A 36 19.21 2.92 -0.47
C GLY A 36 17.98 3.54 -1.13
N HIS A 37 18.16 4.57 -1.96
CA HIS A 37 17.07 5.20 -2.70
C HIS A 37 16.38 4.20 -3.65
N THR A 38 17.14 3.33 -4.31
CA THR A 38 16.56 2.32 -5.24
C THR A 38 15.70 1.31 -4.48
N GLU A 39 16.18 0.82 -3.33
CA GLU A 39 15.41 -0.11 -2.50
C GLU A 39 14.15 0.52 -1.92
N LEU A 40 14.23 1.77 -1.45
CA LEU A 40 13.07 2.50 -0.94
C LEU A 40 12.02 2.77 -2.02
N MET A 41 12.44 3.11 -3.24
CA MET A 41 11.52 3.26 -4.38
C MET A 41 10.84 1.93 -4.73
N ARG A 42 11.58 0.82 -4.73
CA ARG A 42 11.00 -0.52 -4.94
C ARG A 42 9.96 -0.85 -3.86
N ARG A 43 10.25 -0.58 -2.59
CA ARG A 43 9.28 -0.76 -1.49
C ARG A 43 8.04 0.11 -1.68
N HIS A 44 8.22 1.36 -2.09
CA HIS A 44 7.12 2.29 -2.40
C HIS A 44 6.22 1.74 -3.51
N GLU A 45 6.79 1.27 -4.61
CA GLU A 45 6.03 0.67 -5.73
C GLU A 45 5.20 -0.54 -5.28
N VAL A 46 5.77 -1.43 -4.46
CA VAL A 46 5.05 -2.60 -3.94
C VAL A 46 3.85 -2.18 -3.10
N ILE A 47 4.01 -1.22 -2.18
CA ILE A 47 2.92 -0.77 -1.30
C ILE A 47 1.83 -0.04 -2.10
N CYS A 48 2.21 0.77 -3.11
CA CYS A 48 1.25 1.35 -4.04
C CYS A 48 0.44 0.28 -4.77
N GLY A 49 1.10 -0.76 -5.29
CA GLY A 49 0.44 -1.88 -5.95
C GLY A 49 -0.53 -2.64 -5.03
N MET A 50 -0.13 -2.87 -3.77
CA MET A 50 -1.01 -3.49 -2.76
C MET A 50 -2.26 -2.64 -2.50
N ARG A 51 -2.11 -1.32 -2.39
CA ARG A 51 -3.22 -0.41 -2.17
C ARG A 51 -4.16 -0.34 -3.38
N GLU A 52 -3.63 -0.32 -4.59
CA GLU A 52 -4.45 -0.38 -5.81
C GLU A 52 -5.23 -1.69 -5.93
N GLN A 53 -4.65 -2.81 -5.50
CA GLN A 53 -5.35 -4.10 -5.46
C GLN A 53 -6.48 -4.07 -4.42
N LEU A 54 -6.22 -3.50 -3.25
CA LEU A 54 -7.21 -3.34 -2.19
C LEU A 54 -8.40 -2.48 -2.66
N ILE A 55 -8.14 -1.35 -3.32
CA ILE A 55 -9.20 -0.48 -3.88
C ILE A 55 -10.01 -1.22 -4.95
N ARG A 56 -9.35 -1.95 -5.85
CA ARG A 56 -10.03 -2.73 -6.89
C ARG A 56 -10.92 -3.84 -6.30
N ALA A 57 -10.45 -4.51 -5.26
CA ALA A 57 -11.23 -5.53 -4.56
C ALA A 57 -12.51 -4.93 -3.95
N GLN A 58 -12.38 -3.79 -3.26
CA GLN A 58 -13.52 -3.08 -2.67
C GLN A 58 -14.52 -2.58 -3.73
N ALA A 59 -14.03 -2.00 -4.84
CA ALA A 59 -14.89 -1.53 -5.93
C ALA A 59 -15.66 -2.67 -6.62
N THR A 60 -15.10 -3.88 -6.64
CA THR A 60 -15.76 -5.06 -7.23
C THR A 60 -16.87 -5.60 -6.32
N GLU A 61 -16.69 -5.53 -5.00
CA GLU A 61 -17.71 -5.89 -4.01
C GLU A 61 -18.89 -4.91 -4.01
N GLU A 62 -18.66 -3.61 -4.22
CA GLU A 62 -19.73 -2.59 -4.27
C GLU A 62 -20.60 -2.65 -5.54
N VAL A 63 -20.04 -3.09 -6.68
CA VAL A 63 -20.78 -3.21 -7.96
C VAL A 63 -21.63 -4.49 -8.04
N SER A 64 -21.39 -5.45 -7.14
CA SER A 64 -22.09 -6.74 -7.10
C SER A 64 -23.34 -6.75 -6.19
N LEU A 65 -23.74 -5.58 -5.67
CA LEU A 65 -24.92 -5.35 -4.81
C LEU A 65 -26.01 -4.56 -5.57
#